data_AF-A0A7X5SD70-F1
#
_entry.id   AF-A0A7X5SD70-F1
#
_cell.length_a   1.000
_cell.length_b   1.000
_cell.length_c   1.000
_cell.angle_alpha   90.00
_cell.angle_beta   90.00
_cell.angle_gamma   90.00
#
_symmetry.space_group_name_H-M   'P 1'
#
loop_
_entity.id
_entity.type
_entity.pdbx_description
1 polymer ?
#
loop_
_entity_poly.entity_id
_entity_poly.type
_entity_poly.pdbx_seq_one_letter_code
_entity_poly.pdbx_strand_id
1 'polypeptide(L)' 'DSLNILVGRFGNRIAGARYTLDGVTHTLAANEGRNQLHGGLRGFGRRVWSVLEQAPDQVLLGYDSPDGEEGYPGNLQVRA' A
#
# COMPACT_ATOMS: atom_id res chain seq x y z
N ASP A 1 13.80 -5.67 -3.06
CA ASP A 1 13.55 -5.38 -4.49
C ASP A 1 12.10 -5.02 -4.74
N SER A 2 11.87 -4.04 -5.61
CA SER A 2 10.56 -3.44 -5.95
C SER A 2 10.43 -3.13 -7.45
N LEU A 3 11.01 -3.97 -8.32
CA LEU A 3 10.93 -3.77 -9.77
C LEU A 3 9.53 -4.13 -10.29
N ASN A 4 8.95 -3.24 -11.10
CA ASN A 4 7.68 -3.45 -11.82
C ASN A 4 6.48 -3.83 -10.93
N ILE A 5 6.40 -3.26 -9.73
CA ILE A 5 5.27 -3.47 -8.82
C ILE A 5 4.34 -2.26 -8.76
N LEU A 6 3.08 -2.50 -8.44
CA LEU A 6 2.20 -1.46 -7.92
C LEU A 6 2.64 -1.10 -6.50
N VAL A 7 2.91 0.18 -6.24
CA VAL A 7 3.38 0.66 -4.95
C VAL A 7 2.23 1.28 -4.17
N GLY A 8 2.03 0.88 -2.91
CA GLY A 8 1.05 1.49 -2.03
C GLY A 8 0.87 0.76 -0.70
N ARG A 9 0.13 1.33 0.26
CA ARG A 9 -0.68 2.56 0.13
C ARG A 9 0.09 3.87 -0.03
N PHE A 10 1.32 3.93 0.46
CA PHE A 10 2.19 5.11 0.31
C PHE A 10 3.43 4.78 -0.52
N GLY A 11 3.67 5.57 -1.58
CA GLY A 11 4.89 5.49 -2.35
C GLY A 11 6.06 6.16 -1.66
N ASN A 12 7.24 5.52 -1.69
CA ASN A 12 8.46 6.00 -1.02
C ASN A 12 8.36 5.94 0.52
N ARG A 13 9.03 6.86 1.23
CA ARG A 13 9.29 6.76 2.67
C ARG A 13 8.32 7.60 3.52
N ILE A 14 7.83 7.00 4.61
CA ILE A 14 7.27 7.71 5.76
C ILE A 14 8.32 7.70 6.88
N ALA A 15 8.76 8.90 7.26
CA ALA A 15 9.81 9.09 8.25
C ALA A 15 9.39 8.53 9.62
N GLY A 16 10.28 7.78 10.28
CA GLY A 16 10.01 7.22 11.60
C GLY A 16 8.90 6.15 11.62
N ALA A 17 8.47 5.68 10.44
CA ALA A 17 7.37 4.73 10.27
C ALA A 17 6.11 5.15 11.05
N ARG A 18 5.79 6.45 11.04
CA ARG A 18 4.69 7.00 11.81
C ARG A 18 4.19 8.30 11.18
N TYR A 19 2.89 8.55 11.29
CA TYR A 19 2.28 9.84 11.00
C TYR A 19 1.09 10.09 11.93
N THR A 20 0.62 11.33 11.97
CA THR A 20 -0.61 11.70 12.66
C THR A 20 -1.67 12.08 11.63
N LEU A 21 -2.86 11.51 11.75
CA LEU A 21 -4.03 11.81 10.95
C LEU A 21 -5.20 12.06 11.91
N ASP A 22 -5.88 13.19 11.77
CA ASP A 22 -7.02 13.58 12.62
C ASP A 22 -6.74 13.46 14.14
N GLY A 23 -5.52 13.84 14.54
CA GLY A 23 -5.08 13.78 15.93
C GLY A 23 -4.68 12.39 16.44
N VAL A 24 -4.87 11.34 15.63
CA VAL A 24 -4.46 9.97 15.96
C VAL A 24 -3.11 9.66 15.34
N THR A 25 -2.18 9.17 16.17
CA THR A 25 -0.86 8.72 15.70
C THR A 25 -0.94 7.27 15.23
N HIS A 26 -0.68 7.04 13.94
CA HIS A 26 -0.56 5.72 13.34
C HIS A 26 0.90 5.31 13.30
N THR A 27 1.22 4.20 13.95
CA THR A 27 2.54 3.57 13.85
C THR A 27 2.49 2.45 12.82
N LEU A 28 3.50 2.41 11.96
CA LEU A 28 3.62 1.54 10.81
C LEU A 28 4.83 0.63 10.97
N ALA A 29 4.95 -0.37 10.10
CA ALA A 29 6.14 -1.20 10.05
C ALA A 29 7.34 -0.42 9.50
N ALA A 30 8.44 -0.32 10.26
CA ALA A 30 9.72 0.18 9.76
C ALA A 30 10.45 -0.92 8.97
N ASN A 31 10.23 -0.96 7.66
CA ASN A 31 10.83 -1.96 6.76
C ASN A 31 12.07 -1.44 6.02
N GLU A 32 12.48 -0.20 6.28
CA GLU A 32 13.78 0.33 5.87
C GLU A 32 14.36 1.25 6.96
N GLY A 33 15.32 0.73 7.72
CA GLY A 33 15.90 1.46 8.85
C GLY A 33 14.81 1.89 9.83
N ARG A 34 14.67 3.21 10.04
CA ARG A 34 13.62 3.78 10.89
C ARG A 34 12.35 4.19 10.13
N ASN A 35 12.32 4.04 8.81
CA ASN A 35 11.23 4.53 7.96
C ASN A 35 10.35 3.36 7.51
N GLN A 36 9.11 3.67 7.15
CA GLN A 36 8.34 2.76 6.29
C GLN A 36 8.60 3.14 4.84
N LEU A 37 8.92 2.17 4.00
CA LEU A 37 9.14 2.31 2.56
C LEU A 37 8.06 1.52 1.79
N HIS A 38 7.51 2.14 0.74
CA HIS A 38 6.64 1.51 -0.26
C HIS A 38 5.43 0.77 0.34
N GLY A 39 4.80 1.38 1.33
CA GLY A 39 3.57 0.87 1.95
C GLY A 39 3.78 -0.28 2.92
N GLY A 40 5.03 -0.65 3.24
CA GLY A 40 5.35 -1.56 4.34
C GLY A 40 5.83 -2.95 3.94
N LEU A 41 5.75 -3.89 4.88
CA LEU A 41 6.31 -5.23 4.76
C LEU A 41 5.63 -5.99 3.63
N ARG A 42 4.31 -5.92 3.56
CA ARG A 42 3.51 -6.53 2.50
C ARG A 42 2.60 -5.50 1.81
N GLY A 43 3.17 -4.37 1.42
CA GLY A 43 2.49 -3.38 0.57
C GLY A 43 2.02 -3.94 -0.77
N PHE A 44 1.38 -3.11 -1.59
CA PHE A 44 0.64 -3.50 -2.80
C PHE A 44 1.39 -4.39 -3.80
N GLY A 45 2.71 -4.22 -3.90
CA GLY A 45 3.55 -5.05 -4.77
C GLY A 45 3.71 -6.51 -4.33
N ARG A 46 3.19 -6.86 -3.15
CA ARG A 46 3.18 -8.21 -2.57
C ARG A 46 1.76 -8.72 -2.34
N ARG A 47 0.78 -8.13 -3.02
CA ARG A 47 -0.62 -8.55 -3.00
C ARG A 47 -0.99 -9.26 -4.30
N VAL A 48 -1.95 -10.17 -4.19
CA VAL A 48 -2.60 -10.79 -5.36
C VAL A 48 -3.77 -9.90 -5.74
N TRP A 49 -3.75 -9.39 -6.96
CA TRP A 49 -4.78 -8.51 -7.49
C TRP A 49 -5.81 -9.30 -8.28
N SER A 50 -7.08 -8.89 -8.18
CA SER A 50 -8.14 -9.40 -9.03
C SER A 50 -8.10 -8.74 -10.40
N VAL A 51 -8.35 -9.49 -11.48
CA VAL A 51 -8.65 -8.90 -12.77
C VAL A 51 -10.13 -8.51 -12.76
N LEU A 52 -10.42 -7.23 -12.86
CA LEU A 52 -11.78 -6.71 -12.89
C LEU A 52 -12.30 -6.63 -14.32
N GLU A 53 -11.46 -6.17 -15.25
CA GLU A 53 -11.78 -6.05 -16.67
C GLU A 53 -10.54 -6.39 -17.51
N GLN A 54 -10.74 -6.88 -18.73
CA GLN A 54 -9.68 -7.20 -19.67
C GLN A 54 -10.12 -6.91 -21.10
N ALA A 55 -9.26 -6.22 -21.84
CA ALA A 55 -9.39 -5.92 -23.27
C ALA A 55 -8.07 -6.28 -24.01
N PRO A 56 -8.01 -6.21 -25.34
CA PRO A 56 -6.80 -6.57 -26.10
C PRO A 56 -5.53 -5.79 -25.72
N ASP A 57 -5.67 -4.55 -25.26
CA ASP A 57 -4.57 -3.61 -24.95
C ASP A 57 -4.63 -3.05 -23.52
N GLN A 58 -5.54 -3.56 -22.68
CA GLN A 58 -5.75 -3.08 -21.32
C GLN A 58 -6.12 -4.22 -20.36
N VAL A 59 -5.68 -4.10 -19.11
CA VAL A 59 -6.20 -4.86 -17.97
C VAL A 59 -6.53 -3.89 -16.85
N LEU A 60 -7.68 -4.06 -16.20
CA LEU A 60 -8.04 -3.35 -14.97
C LEU A 60 -7.85 -4.30 -13.79
N LEU A 61 -6.98 -3.92 -12.87
CA LEU A 61 -6.69 -4.67 -11.65
C LEU A 61 -7.42 -4.05 -10.46
N GLY A 62 -7.90 -4.91 -9.56
CA GLY A 62 -8.61 -4.54 -8.35
C GLY A 62 -7.94 -5.10 -7.10
N TYR A 63 -7.90 -4.30 -6.03
CA TYR A 63 -7.51 -4.77 -4.70
C TYR A 63 -8.24 -4.00 -3.61
N ASP A 64 -8.88 -4.74 -2.70
CA ASP A 64 -9.50 -4.19 -1.50
C ASP A 64 -8.52 -4.29 -0.33
N SER A 65 -7.97 -3.15 0.06
CA SER A 65 -7.11 -3.02 1.23
C SER A 65 -7.99 -2.71 2.45
N PRO A 66 -8.14 -3.62 3.42
CA PRO A 66 -8.99 -3.39 4.58
C PRO A 66 -8.38 -2.37 5.56
N ASP A 67 -9.22 -1.82 6.43
CA ASP A 67 -8.81 -1.00 7.58
C ASP A 67 -7.73 -1.71 8.42
N GLY A 68 -6.70 -0.95 8.79
CA GLY A 68 -5.55 -1.42 9.57
C GLY A 68 -4.47 -2.13 8.75
N GLU A 69 -4.68 -2.42 7.46
CA GLU A 69 -3.66 -3.09 6.64
C GLU A 69 -2.37 -2.27 6.58
N GLU A 70 -1.23 -2.91 6.89
CA GLU A 70 0.10 -2.28 6.99
C GLU A 70 0.14 -1.05 7.95
N GLY A 71 -0.83 -0.95 8.86
CA GLY A 71 -0.97 0.11 9.86
C GLY A 71 -1.75 1.35 9.37
N TYR A 72 -2.30 1.32 8.16
CA TYR A 72 -3.09 2.42 7.61
C TYR A 72 -4.56 2.31 8.02
N PRO A 73 -5.21 3.39 8.48
CA PRO A 73 -6.64 3.38 8.75
C PRO A 73 -7.46 3.41 7.46
N GLY A 74 -8.71 2.98 7.56
CA GLY A 74 -9.74 3.01 6.53
C GLY A 74 -9.64 1.88 5.52
N ASN A 75 -10.79 1.47 5.00
CA ASN A 75 -10.86 0.61 3.82
C ASN A 75 -10.50 1.42 2.57
N LEU A 76 -9.70 0.84 1.68
CA LEU A 76 -9.34 1.44 0.40
C LEU A 76 -9.55 0.44 -0.73
N GLN A 77 -10.43 0.77 -1.65
CA GLN A 77 -10.65 0.03 -2.88
C GLN A 77 -9.78 0.63 -3.98
N VAL A 78 -8.84 -0.15 -4.51
CA VAL A 78 -7.88 0.31 -5.52
C VAL A 78 -8.23 -0.26 -6.88
N ARG A 79 -8.14 0.59 -7.90
CA ARG A 79 -8.28 0.24 -9.32
C ARG A 79 -7.04 0.73 -10.05
N ALA A 80 -6.35 -0.16 -10.74
CA ALA A 80 -5.06 0.09 -11.41
C ALA A 80 -5.05 -0.44 -12.84
#